data_AF-A0A438BX82-F1
#
_entry.id   AF-A0A438BX82-F1
#
_cell.length_a   1.000
_cell.length_b   1.000
_cell.length_c   1.000
_cell.angle_alpha   90.00
_cell.angle_beta   90.00
_cell.angle_gamma   90.00
#
_symmetry.space_group_name_H-M   'P 1'
#
loop_
_entity.id
_entity.type
_entity.pdbx_description
1 polymer ?
#
loop_
_entity_poly.entity_id
_entity_poly.type
_entity_poly.pdbx_seq_one_letter_code
_entity_poly.pdbx_strand_id
1 'polypeptide(L)'
;MNLKEKLTNITCNTRSIAEYLQTIKGIADELAIIDTHLSDDVLTIFALNGLGSGFKEISTAIRARDTLVSFEELHDKPVEHESFLKREKSRGGSNVIVNNTRTSLGNTQP
;
A
#
# COMPACT_ATOMS: atom_id res chain seq x y z
N MET A 1 -20.02 19.70 3.08
CA MET A 1 -19.41 18.36 3.12
C MET A 1 -19.19 18.01 4.58
N ASN A 2 -19.71 16.87 5.03
CA ASN A 2 -19.61 16.42 6.43
C ASN A 2 -18.27 15.69 6.65
N LEU A 3 -17.60 15.86 7.79
CA LEU A 3 -16.33 15.19 8.09
C LEU A 3 -16.44 13.66 7.99
N LYS A 4 -17.57 13.11 8.46
CA LYS A 4 -17.89 11.69 8.31
C LYS A 4 -17.99 11.22 6.85
N GLU A 5 -18.60 12.04 6.00
CA GLU A 5 -18.73 11.76 4.56
C GLU A 5 -17.39 11.85 3.84
N LYS A 6 -16.53 12.77 4.26
CA LYS A 6 -15.16 12.91 3.76
C LYS A 6 -14.30 11.69 4.16
N LEU A 7 -14.51 11.15 5.37
CA LEU A 7 -13.84 9.94 5.85
C LEU A 7 -14.28 8.68 5.08
N THR A 8 -15.56 8.50 4.77
CA THR A 8 -16.04 7.34 4.00
C THR A 8 -15.64 7.36 2.53
N ASN A 9 -15.48 8.55 1.94
CA ASN A 9 -15.17 8.68 0.51
C ASN A 9 -13.67 8.72 0.18
N ILE A 10 -12.80 8.76 1.20
CA ILE A 10 -11.36 8.81 0.95
C ILE A 10 -10.82 7.46 0.48
N THR A 11 -10.05 7.49 -0.59
CA THR A 11 -9.46 6.30 -1.22
C THR A 11 -7.96 6.49 -1.43
N CYS A 12 -7.19 5.41 -1.28
CA CYS A 12 -5.73 5.45 -1.43
C CYS A 12 -5.31 5.67 -2.90
N ASN A 13 -6.11 5.19 -3.86
CA ASN A 13 -5.96 5.35 -5.32
C ASN A 13 -4.55 5.71 -5.82
N THR A 14 -4.25 7.00 -6.00
CA THR A 14 -2.99 7.51 -6.57
C THR A 14 -2.01 8.07 -5.53
N ARG A 15 -2.41 8.12 -4.25
CA ARG A 15 -1.61 8.67 -3.15
C ARG A 15 -0.72 7.58 -2.56
N SER A 16 0.38 7.99 -1.92
CA SER A 16 1.14 7.06 -1.07
C SER A 16 0.28 6.61 0.12
N ILE A 17 0.55 5.42 0.66
CA ILE A 17 -0.19 4.94 1.82
C ILE A 17 0.04 5.84 3.02
N ALA A 18 1.25 6.38 3.18
CA ALA A 18 1.57 7.34 4.23
C ALA A 18 0.68 8.58 4.16
N GLU A 19 0.53 9.22 2.99
CA GLU A 19 -0.36 10.37 2.81
C GLU A 19 -1.83 10.02 3.03
N TYR A 20 -2.25 8.83 2.60
CA TYR A 20 -3.61 8.34 2.79
C TYR A 20 -3.95 8.16 4.28
N LEU A 21 -3.10 7.46 5.04
CA LEU A 21 -3.26 7.24 6.47
C LEU A 21 -3.19 8.55 7.26
N GLN A 22 -2.27 9.46 6.90
CA GLN A 22 -2.20 10.80 7.50
C GLN A 22 -3.50 11.59 7.28
N THR A 23 -4.12 11.49 6.10
CA THR A 23 -5.38 12.19 5.83
C THR A 23 -6.53 11.62 6.67
N ILE A 24 -6.60 10.30 6.83
CA ILE A 24 -7.59 9.65 7.71
C ILE A 24 -7.43 10.13 9.15
N LYS A 25 -6.19 10.13 9.65
CA LYS A 25 -5.87 10.60 11.00
C LYS A 25 -6.27 12.05 11.21
N GLY A 26 -5.96 12.93 10.26
CA GLY A 26 -6.36 14.34 10.32
C GLY A 26 -7.88 14.52 10.39
N ILE A 27 -8.67 13.77 9.62
CA ILE A 27 -10.13 13.82 9.69
C ILE A 27 -10.64 13.28 11.04
N ALA A 28 -10.00 12.24 11.58
CA ALA A 28 -10.33 11.69 12.89
C ALA A 28 -10.07 12.69 14.03
N ASP A 29 -8.94 13.40 13.97
CA ASP A 29 -8.58 14.45 14.92
C ASP A 29 -9.58 15.62 14.84
N GLU A 30 -9.98 16.03 13.62
CA GLU A 30 -11.04 17.03 13.42
C GLU A 30 -12.39 16.58 14.00
N LEU A 31 -12.73 15.28 13.87
CA LEU A 31 -13.93 14.71 14.49
C LEU A 31 -13.83 14.69 16.02
N ALA A 32 -12.67 14.39 16.58
CA ALA A 32 -12.44 14.40 18.03
C ALA A 32 -12.62 15.82 18.63
N ILE A 33 -12.24 16.87 17.90
CA ILE A 33 -12.44 18.28 18.32
C ILE A 33 -13.92 18.61 18.52
N ILE A 34 -14.83 17.98 17.74
CA ILE A 34 -16.28 18.16 17.86
C ILE A 34 -16.95 17.05 18.69
N ASP A 35 -16.21 16.46 19.63
CA ASP A 35 -16.63 15.37 20.54
C ASP A 35 -17.04 14.06 19.83
N THR A 36 -16.68 13.90 18.57
CA THR A 36 -16.92 12.67 17.80
C THR A 36 -15.66 11.81 17.78
N HIS A 37 -15.42 11.11 18.89
CA HIS A 37 -14.26 10.23 19.02
C HIS A 37 -14.45 8.94 18.21
N LEU A 38 -13.47 8.62 17.36
CA LEU A 38 -13.38 7.33 16.66
C LEU A 38 -12.38 6.45 17.39
N SER A 39 -12.79 5.24 17.75
CA SER A 39 -11.88 4.23 18.27
C SER A 39 -10.91 3.77 17.18
N ASP A 40 -9.71 3.35 17.60
CA ASP A 40 -8.64 2.91 16.70
C ASP A 40 -9.08 1.74 15.79
N ASP A 41 -9.94 0.85 16.29
CA ASP A 41 -10.54 -0.25 15.53
C ASP A 41 -11.40 0.26 14.37
N VAL A 42 -12.22 1.29 14.63
CA VAL A 42 -13.09 1.90 13.64
C VAL A 42 -12.25 2.62 12.59
N LEU A 43 -11.20 3.30 13.02
CA LEU A 43 -10.25 3.98 12.14
C LEU A 43 -9.53 2.99 11.21
N THR A 44 -9.12 1.85 11.76
CA THR A 44 -8.47 0.77 11.02
C THR A 44 -9.42 0.16 9.98
N ILE A 45 -10.68 -0.09 10.34
CA ILE A 45 -11.68 -0.58 9.38
C ILE A 45 -11.90 0.41 8.24
N PHE A 46 -12.00 1.72 8.54
CA PHE A 46 -12.14 2.75 7.51
C PHE A 46 -10.94 2.81 6.58
N ALA A 47 -9.73 2.77 7.13
CA ALA A 47 -8.49 2.75 6.35
C ALA A 47 -8.42 1.53 5.42
N LEU A 48 -8.75 0.34 5.93
CA LEU A 48 -8.73 -0.89 5.13
C LEU A 48 -9.78 -0.91 4.01
N ASN A 49 -10.90 -0.22 4.19
CA ASN A 49 -11.97 -0.16 3.18
C ASN A 49 -11.62 0.79 2.01
N GLY A 50 -10.86 1.85 2.26
CA GLY A 50 -10.41 2.75 1.18
C GLY A 50 -9.06 2.38 0.57
N LEU A 51 -8.41 1.31 1.06
CA LEU A 51 -7.30 0.65 0.37
C LEU A 51 -7.83 0.03 -0.94
N GLY A 52 -7.28 0.47 -2.07
CA GLY A 52 -7.67 0.00 -3.40
C GLY A 52 -7.33 -1.48 -3.62
N SER A 53 -7.73 -2.03 -4.78
CA SER A 53 -7.55 -3.45 -5.11
C SER A 53 -6.11 -3.95 -5.02
N GLY A 54 -5.11 -3.08 -5.24
CA GLY A 54 -3.69 -3.41 -5.12
C GLY A 54 -3.22 -3.77 -3.70
N PHE A 55 -4.00 -3.44 -2.68
CA PHE A 55 -3.69 -3.74 -1.27
C PHE A 55 -4.64 -4.78 -0.67
N LYS A 56 -5.49 -5.41 -1.50
CA LYS A 56 -6.51 -6.36 -1.07
C LYS A 56 -5.91 -7.54 -0.28
N GLU A 57 -4.75 -8.04 -0.68
CA GLU A 57 -4.06 -9.13 0.05
C GLU A 57 -3.68 -8.69 1.46
N ILE A 58 -3.15 -7.48 1.62
CA ILE A 58 -2.81 -6.92 2.93
C ILE A 58 -4.08 -6.68 3.76
N SER A 59 -5.10 -6.06 3.18
CA SER A 59 -6.37 -5.85 3.88
C SER A 59 -7.01 -7.15 4.33
N THR A 60 -6.90 -8.21 3.52
CA THR A 60 -7.41 -9.54 3.86
C THR A 60 -6.58 -10.19 4.97
N ALA A 61 -5.25 -10.12 4.89
CA ALA A 61 -4.36 -10.69 5.90
C ALA A 61 -4.52 -9.99 7.26
N ILE A 62 -4.71 -8.67 7.28
CA ILE A 62 -4.96 -7.91 8.50
C ILE A 62 -6.34 -8.26 9.07
N ARG A 63 -7.37 -8.39 8.24
CA ARG A 63 -8.74 -8.77 8.68
C ARG A 63 -8.84 -10.23 9.15
N ALA A 64 -7.98 -11.11 8.66
CA ALA A 64 -7.93 -12.52 9.05
C ALA A 64 -7.21 -12.76 10.38
N ARG A 65 -6.55 -11.75 10.96
CA ARG A 65 -5.99 -11.86 12.31
C ARG A 65 -7.10 -11.75 13.35
N ASP A 66 -7.08 -12.66 14.33
CA ASP A 66 -7.97 -12.62 15.51
C ASP A 66 -7.61 -11.49 16.50
N THR A 67 -6.43 -10.86 16.33
CA THR A 67 -5.95 -9.77 17.17
C THR A 67 -6.26 -8.42 16.54
N LEU A 68 -6.80 -7.49 17.33
CA LEU A 68 -7.01 -6.09 16.94
C LEU A 68 -5.67 -5.48 16.54
N VAL A 69 -5.56 -5.08 15.27
CA VAL A 69 -4.40 -4.36 14.73
C VAL A 69 -4.66 -2.89 14.95
N SER A 70 -3.75 -2.22 15.66
CA SER A 70 -3.83 -0.77 15.87
C SER A 70 -3.61 -0.01 14.55
N PHE A 71 -4.14 1.21 14.48
CA PHE A 71 -3.90 2.11 13.36
C PHE A 71 -2.40 2.43 13.19
N GLU A 72 -1.63 2.38 14.27
CA GLU A 72 -0.18 2.55 14.26
C GLU A 72 0.53 1.36 13.62
N GLU A 73 0.14 0.11 13.93
CA GLU A 73 0.64 -1.08 13.24
C GLU A 73 0.25 -1.14 11.76
N LEU A 74 -0.85 -0.48 11.38
CA LEU A 74 -1.25 -0.31 9.99
C LEU A 74 -0.29 0.61 9.21
N HIS A 75 0.63 1.31 9.85
CA HIS A 75 1.54 2.23 9.18
C HIS A 75 2.80 1.54 8.61
N ASP A 76 3.38 0.56 9.32
CA ASP A 76 4.65 -0.07 8.92
C ASP A 76 4.51 -1.05 7.74
N LYS A 77 3.60 -2.02 7.87
CA LYS A 77 3.48 -3.13 6.89
C LYS A 77 3.05 -2.69 5.48
N PRO A 78 2.07 -1.78 5.33
CA PRO A 78 1.64 -1.36 4.00
C PRO A 78 2.68 -0.50 3.28
N VAL A 79 3.45 0.34 4.01
CA VAL A 79 4.49 1.20 3.42
C VAL A 79 5.64 0.37 2.84
N GLU A 80 6.03 -0.71 3.52
CA GLU A 80 6.99 -1.68 2.99
C GLU A 80 6.47 -2.33 1.70
N HIS A 81 5.19 -2.72 1.68
CA HIS A 81 4.58 -3.32 0.49
C HIS A 81 4.43 -2.33 -0.67
N GLU A 82 4.14 -1.06 -0.41
CA GLU A 82 4.13 -0.01 -1.44
C GLU A 82 5.51 0.10 -2.13
N SER A 83 6.58 0.02 -1.33
CA SER A 83 7.96 0.03 -1.83
C SER A 83 8.28 -1.23 -2.65
N PHE A 84 7.77 -2.38 -2.24
CA PHE A 84 7.85 -3.62 -3.00
C PHE A 84 7.11 -3.52 -4.35
N LEU A 85 5.86 -3.05 -4.37
CA LEU A 85 5.07 -2.84 -5.58
C LEU A 85 5.72 -1.87 -6.56
N LYS A 86 6.29 -0.76 -6.06
CA LYS A 86 7.04 0.19 -6.90
C LYS A 86 8.24 -0.48 -7.59
N ARG A 87 8.96 -1.36 -6.88
CA ARG A 87 10.11 -2.10 -7.42
C ARG A 87 9.68 -3.16 -8.43
N GLU A 88 8.62 -3.92 -8.16
CA GLU A 88 8.02 -4.90 -9.08
C GLU A 88 7.57 -4.22 -10.39
N LYS A 89 6.85 -3.09 -10.29
CA LYS A 89 6.39 -2.31 -11.44
C LYS A 89 7.54 -1.79 -12.30
N SER A 90 8.69 -1.48 -11.69
CA SER A 90 9.93 -1.11 -12.40
C SER A 90 10.65 -2.30 -13.04
N ARG A 91 10.47 -3.52 -12.51
CA ARG A 91 11.11 -4.75 -13.04
C ARG A 91 10.30 -5.37 -14.18
N GLY A 92 8.99 -5.16 -14.22
CA GLY A 92 8.11 -5.61 -15.30
C GLY A 92 8.28 -4.87 -16.65
N GLY A 93 9.15 -3.86 -16.73
CA GLY A 93 9.39 -3.06 -17.93
C GLY A 93 10.70 -3.35 -18.67
N SER A 94 11.51 -4.31 -18.23
CA SER A 94 12.82 -4.58 -18.86
C SER A 94 12.98 -6.06 -19.21
N ASN A 95 12.45 -6.43 -20.38
CA ASN A 95 13.01 -7.53 -21.16
C ASN A 95 14.42 -7.13 -21.61
N VAL A 96 15.40 -7.24 -20.72
CA VAL A 96 16.81 -7.27 -21.12
C VAL A 96 17.06 -8.66 -21.70
N ILE A 97 16.81 -8.81 -23.00
CA ILE A 97 17.35 -9.95 -23.76
C ILE A 97 18.86 -9.72 -23.84
N VAL A 98 19.60 -10.36 -22.93
CA VAL A 98 21.06 -10.40 -22.97
C VAL A 98 21.48 -11.19 -24.22
N ASN A 99 21.91 -10.46 -25.23
CA ASN A 99 22.51 -10.96 -26.46
C ASN A 99 23.93 -11.45 -26.19
N ASN A 100 24.09 -12.75 -25.87
CA ASN A 100 25.42 -13.36 -25.76
C ASN A 100 26.09 -13.45 -27.14
N THR A 101 26.93 -12.46 -27.48
CA THR A 101 27.73 -12.46 -28.71
C THR A 101 29.10 -13.07 -28.44
N ARG A 102 29.31 -14.26 -29.01
CA ARG A 102 30.53 -14.87 -29.58
C ARG A 102 31.84 -14.75 -28.78
N THR A 103 32.49 -15.90 -28.56
CA THR A 103 33.80 -16.23 -29.16
C THR A 103 34.30 -17.57 -28.59
N SER A 104 34.57 -18.55 -29.45
CA SER A 104 35.63 -19.52 -29.17
C SER A 104 36.24 -20.00 -30.49
N LEU A 105 37.54 -19.79 -30.58
CA LEU A 105 38.45 -20.15 -31.66
C LEU A 105 38.79 -21.64 -31.63
N GLY A 106 38.99 -22.23 -32.81
CA GLY A 106 39.68 -23.51 -33.04
C GLY A 106 39.26 -24.08 -34.40
N ASN A 107 40.02 -23.88 -35.48
CA ASN A 107 41.13 -24.73 -35.98
C ASN A 107 40.62 -26.15 -36.35
N THR A 108 40.97 -26.82 -37.45
CA THR A 108 42.14 -26.77 -38.33
C THR A 108 41.79 -27.44 -39.69
N GLN A 109 42.43 -26.98 -40.77
CA GLN A 109 42.65 -27.67 -42.05
C GLN A 109 43.45 -29.00 -41.88
N PRO A 110 43.80 -29.80 -42.92
CA PRO A 110 43.79 -29.56 -44.38
C PRO A 110 42.73 -30.31 -45.18
#